data_AF-A0AAE3ASR6-F1
#
_entry.id   AF-A0AAE3ASR6-F1
#
_cell.length_a   1.000
_cell.length_b   1.000
_cell.length_c   1.000
_cell.angle_alpha   90.00
_cell.angle_beta   90.00
_cell.angle_gamma   90.00
#
_symmetry.space_group_name_H-M   'P 1'
#
loop_
_entity.id
_entity.type
_entity.pdbx_description
1 polymer ?
#
loop_
_entity_poly.entity_id
_entity_poly.type
_entity_poly.pdbx_seq_one_letter_code
_entity_poly.pdbx_strand_id
1 'polypeptide(L)'
;TLEYRRTGSTRRYHPGYECKWATNTVVHLLENREYTGCLVNFKTEKPSYKLKHSIENPPEKQAVFENHHEPIIDRETWERVQELRKQRKRPNRYDEVGLFSGILFCADCGSVMYQQRYQTDKRKQDCYICGSYKKRTADCTAHFIRTDLLTAGVLSNLRKVTSYAAKHEARFMKLLIEQNEDGDRRRNAAKKKELEAAEKRIAELSAIFKRLYEDSVTGRISDERFTELSADYEAEQKELKERAARLREELSKAQEATANAEKFMNVVRRHTTIEELTPTLLREFVEKIVVHESVALDGKRRGKLRRQEIEIYYSFVGKVELPDT
;
A
#
# COMPACT_ATOMS: atom_id res chain seq x y z
N THR A 1 5.30 30.07 -21.56
CA THR A 1 4.10 29.44 -20.95
C THR A 1 3.01 30.48 -20.76
N LEU A 2 1.73 30.07 -20.66
CA LEU A 2 0.59 30.98 -20.43
C LEU A 2 0.75 31.81 -19.15
N GLU A 3 1.36 31.22 -18.11
CA GLU A 3 1.69 31.89 -16.84
C GLU A 3 2.65 33.07 -17.05
N TYR A 4 3.73 32.88 -17.83
CA TYR A 4 4.67 33.96 -18.18
C TYR A 4 3.98 35.09 -18.96
N ARG A 5 3.13 34.75 -19.95
CA ARG A 5 2.37 35.76 -20.70
C ARG A 5 1.40 36.56 -19.83
N ARG A 6 0.86 35.97 -18.76
CA ARG A 6 -0.10 36.61 -17.85
C ARG A 6 0.54 37.39 -16.70
N THR A 7 1.70 36.95 -16.21
CA THR A 7 2.25 37.45 -14.93
C THR A 7 3.70 37.91 -15.02
N GLY A 8 4.39 37.69 -16.14
CA GLY A 8 5.83 37.92 -16.28
C GLY A 8 6.70 36.93 -15.49
N SER A 9 6.10 35.99 -14.77
CA SER A 9 6.82 35.03 -13.93
C SER A 9 7.70 34.09 -14.76
N THR A 10 9.00 34.14 -14.52
CA THR A 10 10.00 33.27 -15.18
C THR A 10 10.18 31.92 -14.47
N ARG A 11 9.52 31.71 -13.32
CA ARG A 11 9.69 30.53 -12.45
C ARG A 11 9.43 29.20 -13.16
N ARG A 12 8.59 29.19 -14.19
CA ARG A 12 8.26 28.04 -15.05
C ARG A 12 8.37 28.38 -16.54
N TYR A 13 9.21 29.36 -16.87
CA TYR A 13 9.44 29.80 -18.24
C TYR A 13 10.70 29.13 -18.78
N HIS A 14 10.51 28.17 -19.68
CA HIS A 14 11.59 27.40 -20.31
C HIS A 14 11.61 27.68 -21.82
N PRO A 15 12.21 28.81 -22.25
CA PRO A 15 12.16 29.25 -23.65
C PRO A 15 12.87 28.31 -24.63
N GLY A 16 13.83 27.48 -24.16
CA GLY A 16 14.50 26.47 -24.99
C GLY A 16 13.78 25.12 -25.08
N TYR A 17 12.56 25.00 -24.55
CA TYR A 17 11.84 23.72 -24.40
C TYR A 17 10.37 23.85 -24.83
N GLU A 18 10.14 24.20 -26.10
CA GLU A 18 8.83 24.66 -26.59
C GLU A 18 7.66 23.67 -26.49
N CYS A 19 7.88 22.38 -26.23
CA CYS A 19 6.80 21.37 -26.14
C CYS A 19 7.05 20.27 -25.08
N LYS A 20 7.94 20.49 -24.11
CA LYS A 20 8.20 19.48 -23.07
C LYS A 20 7.37 19.76 -21.81
N TRP A 21 6.64 18.76 -21.34
CA TRP A 21 6.03 18.79 -20.01
C TRP A 21 7.11 18.88 -18.94
N ALA A 22 6.96 19.81 -18.00
CA ALA A 22 7.82 19.83 -16.82
C ALA A 22 7.54 18.59 -15.96
N THR A 23 8.58 18.04 -15.32
CA THR A 23 8.45 16.84 -14.47
C THR A 23 7.35 16.99 -13.41
N ASN A 24 7.26 18.16 -12.77
CA ASN A 24 6.23 18.44 -11.77
C ASN A 24 4.82 18.39 -12.36
N THR A 25 4.65 18.79 -13.62
CA THR A 25 3.33 18.76 -14.26
C THR A 25 2.87 17.33 -14.51
N VAL A 26 3.78 16.43 -14.94
CA VAL A 26 3.47 14.99 -15.07
C VAL A 26 3.17 14.38 -13.70
N VAL A 27 3.91 14.77 -12.67
CA VAL A 27 3.66 14.35 -11.29
C VAL A 27 2.24 14.72 -10.84
N HIS A 28 1.83 15.98 -11.03
CA HIS A 28 0.48 16.42 -10.65
C HIS A 28 -0.63 15.78 -11.49
N LEU A 29 -0.36 15.51 -12.77
CA LEU A 29 -1.29 14.78 -13.63
C LEU A 29 -1.53 13.37 -13.07
N LEU A 30 -0.47 12.65 -12.71
CA LEU A 30 -0.60 11.31 -12.13
C LEU A 30 -1.19 11.33 -10.71
N GLU A 31 -1.05 12.41 -9.94
CA GLU A 31 -1.65 12.56 -8.60
C GLU A 31 -3.15 12.83 -8.64
N ASN A 32 -3.68 13.38 -9.75
CA ASN A 32 -5.04 13.88 -9.74
C ASN A 32 -6.06 12.73 -9.76
N ARG A 33 -6.74 12.54 -8.62
CA ARG A 33 -7.82 11.56 -8.46
C ARG A 33 -9.01 11.88 -9.36
N GLU A 34 -9.20 13.14 -9.76
CA GLU A 34 -10.36 13.56 -10.55
C GLU A 34 -10.49 12.83 -11.88
N TYR A 35 -9.38 12.34 -12.46
CA TYR A 35 -9.43 11.52 -13.68
C TYR A 35 -10.21 10.21 -13.53
N THR A 36 -10.53 9.81 -12.31
CA THR A 36 -11.44 8.68 -12.00
C THR A 36 -12.92 9.05 -12.03
N GLY A 37 -13.27 10.26 -12.49
CA GLY A 37 -14.65 10.74 -12.56
C GLY A 37 -15.19 11.33 -11.26
N CYS A 38 -14.38 11.38 -10.19
CA CYS A 38 -14.74 12.03 -8.93
C CYS A 38 -14.42 13.53 -8.95
N LEU A 39 -15.15 14.32 -8.16
CA LEU A 39 -14.79 15.70 -7.85
C LEU A 39 -14.23 15.76 -6.42
N VAL A 40 -13.06 16.37 -6.24
CA VAL A 40 -12.42 16.52 -4.92
C VAL A 40 -12.35 18.00 -4.57
N ASN A 41 -13.21 18.45 -3.66
CA ASN A 41 -13.26 19.82 -3.16
C ASN A 41 -12.49 19.95 -1.83
N PHE A 42 -12.11 21.19 -1.51
CA PHE A 42 -11.40 21.54 -0.27
C PHE A 42 -10.03 20.85 -0.13
N LYS A 43 -9.26 20.70 -1.22
CA LYS A 43 -7.89 20.17 -1.19
C LYS A 43 -6.92 21.04 -0.37
N THR A 44 -7.18 22.34 -0.28
CA THR A 44 -6.36 23.28 0.48
C THR A 44 -7.23 24.20 1.31
N GLU A 45 -6.74 24.59 2.48
CA GLU A 45 -7.32 25.64 3.31
C GLU A 45 -6.33 26.78 3.51
N LYS A 46 -6.86 27.98 3.77
CA LYS A 46 -6.07 29.09 4.29
C LYS A 46 -6.38 29.22 5.78
N PRO A 47 -5.42 28.93 6.68
CA PRO A 47 -5.66 29.00 8.12
C PRO A 47 -6.08 30.39 8.59
N SER A 48 -5.62 31.43 7.90
CA SER A 48 -6.00 32.81 8.17
C SER A 48 -5.98 33.62 6.89
N TYR A 49 -6.88 34.59 6.77
CA TYR A 49 -6.91 35.54 5.67
C TYR A 49 -5.61 36.38 5.55
N LYS A 50 -4.87 36.54 6.66
CA LYS A 50 -3.59 37.28 6.70
C LYS A 50 -2.42 36.48 6.13
N LEU A 51 -2.55 35.15 6.07
CA LEU A 51 -1.49 34.28 5.58
C LEU A 51 -1.64 34.10 4.06
N LYS A 52 -0.56 34.38 3.34
CA LYS A 52 -0.51 34.20 1.88
C LYS A 52 -0.29 32.74 1.46
N HIS A 53 0.14 31.87 2.37
CA HIS A 53 0.36 30.46 2.11
C HIS A 53 -0.92 29.64 2.35
N SER A 54 -1.20 28.71 1.44
CA SER A 54 -2.24 27.69 1.62
C SER A 54 -1.62 26.41 2.20
N ILE A 55 -2.37 25.71 3.04
CA ILE A 55 -1.98 24.41 3.59
C ILE A 55 -2.84 23.33 2.91
N GLU A 56 -2.25 22.17 2.64
CA GLU A 56 -2.99 21.02 2.14
C GLU A 56 -3.87 20.42 3.24
N ASN A 57 -5.13 20.16 2.89
CA ASN A 57 -6.08 19.54 3.80
C ASN A 57 -5.87 18.03 3.85
N PRO A 58 -5.96 17.42 5.04
CA PRO A 58 -5.94 15.97 5.16
C PRO A 58 -7.21 15.37 4.51
N PRO A 59 -7.19 14.09 4.09
CA PRO A 59 -8.27 13.48 3.31
C PRO A 59 -9.66 13.58 3.96
N GLU A 60 -9.72 13.60 5.29
CA GLU A 60 -10.98 13.66 6.05
C GLU A 60 -11.69 15.01 5.92
N LYS A 61 -10.94 16.08 5.64
CA LYS A 61 -11.49 17.42 5.36
C LYS A 61 -11.83 17.63 3.88
N GLN A 62 -11.46 16.69 3.01
CA GLN A 62 -11.74 16.80 1.59
C GLN A 62 -13.13 16.25 1.29
N ALA A 63 -13.95 17.03 0.58
CA ALA A 63 -15.25 16.56 0.13
C ALA A 63 -15.08 15.86 -1.22
N VAL A 64 -15.25 14.54 -1.24
CA VAL A 64 -15.16 13.72 -2.45
C VAL A 64 -16.57 13.38 -2.93
N PHE A 65 -16.91 13.84 -4.12
CA PHE A 65 -18.15 13.49 -4.80
C PHE A 65 -17.84 12.46 -5.88
N GLU A 66 -18.31 11.23 -5.70
CA GLU A 66 -18.11 10.16 -6.67
C GLU A 66 -19.05 10.36 -7.89
N ASN A 67 -18.63 9.89 -9.07
CA ASN A 67 -19.40 9.92 -10.32
C ASN A 67 -19.90 11.31 -10.77
N HIS A 68 -19.06 12.34 -10.64
CA HIS A 68 -19.39 13.70 -11.08
C HIS A 68 -19.28 13.89 -12.59
N HIS A 69 -18.31 13.24 -13.24
CA HIS A 69 -18.07 13.35 -14.68
C HIS A 69 -17.56 12.03 -15.25
N GLU A 70 -17.54 11.93 -16.58
CA GLU A 70 -17.04 10.74 -17.27
C GLU A 70 -15.57 10.49 -16.90
N PRO A 71 -15.24 9.30 -16.34
CA PRO A 71 -13.88 8.97 -15.95
C PRO A 71 -12.98 8.82 -17.19
N ILE A 72 -11.78 9.39 -17.13
CA ILE A 72 -10.74 9.20 -18.16
C ILE A 72 -9.99 7.89 -17.91
N ILE A 73 -9.79 7.54 -16.64
CA ILE A 73 -9.16 6.29 -16.21
C ILE A 73 -10.02 5.63 -15.14
N ASP A 74 -9.96 4.31 -15.05
CA ASP A 74 -10.60 3.58 -13.98
C ASP A 74 -9.90 3.80 -12.62
N ARG A 75 -10.66 3.62 -11.54
CA ARG A 75 -10.16 3.81 -10.17
C ARG A 75 -9.02 2.86 -9.84
N GLU A 76 -9.08 1.61 -10.31
CA GLU A 76 -8.06 0.59 -10.01
C GLU A 76 -6.71 0.96 -10.65
N THR A 77 -6.72 1.43 -11.90
CA THR A 77 -5.53 1.94 -12.60
C THR A 77 -4.94 3.14 -11.86
N TRP A 78 -5.77 4.07 -11.38
CA TRP A 78 -5.28 5.21 -10.61
C TRP A 78 -4.62 4.78 -9.29
N GLU A 79 -5.26 3.90 -8.53
CA GLU A 79 -4.74 3.36 -7.27
C GLU A 79 -3.41 2.64 -7.49
N ARG A 80 -3.32 1.84 -8.57
CA ARG A 80 -2.08 1.15 -8.97
C ARG A 80 -0.95 2.12 -9.30
N VAL A 81 -1.24 3.21 -10.02
CA VAL A 81 -0.25 4.26 -10.28
C VAL A 81 0.25 4.89 -8.98
N GLN A 82 -0.63 5.17 -8.01
CA GLN A 82 -0.22 5.71 -6.71
C GLN A 82 0.69 4.74 -5.95
N GLU A 83 0.37 3.45 -5.97
CA GLU A 83 1.18 2.40 -5.35
C GLU A 83 2.60 2.34 -5.96
N LEU A 84 2.68 2.28 -7.29
CA LEU A 84 3.96 2.27 -8.01
C LEU A 84 4.82 3.50 -7.71
N ARG A 85 4.18 4.65 -7.50
CA ARG A 85 4.85 5.91 -7.14
C ARG A 85 5.39 5.90 -5.71
N LYS A 86 4.69 5.30 -4.74
CA LYS A 86 5.19 5.09 -3.36
C LYS A 86 6.47 4.23 -3.36
N GLN A 87 6.53 3.24 -4.24
CA GLN A 87 7.69 2.35 -4.37
C GLN A 87 8.85 2.96 -5.18
N ARG A 88 8.64 4.08 -5.88
CA ARG A 88 9.68 4.71 -6.71
C ARG A 88 10.79 5.28 -5.82
N LYS A 89 12.04 4.89 -6.08
CA LYS A 89 13.22 5.49 -5.47
C LYS A 89 13.90 6.43 -6.46
N ARG A 90 14.49 7.50 -5.92
CA ARG A 90 15.34 8.41 -6.69
C ARG A 90 16.53 7.60 -7.25
N PRO A 91 16.87 7.76 -8.54
CA PRO A 91 18.08 7.16 -9.11
C PRO A 91 19.30 7.47 -8.25
N ASN A 92 20.22 6.52 -8.17
CA ASN A 92 21.45 6.70 -7.41
C ASN A 92 22.40 7.67 -8.16
N ARG A 93 23.59 7.92 -7.62
CA ARG A 93 24.62 8.77 -8.25
C ARG A 93 25.01 8.33 -9.67
N TYR A 94 24.78 7.06 -10.01
CA TYR A 94 25.07 6.45 -11.32
C TYR A 94 23.83 6.38 -12.22
N ASP A 95 22.75 7.07 -11.85
CA ASP A 95 21.45 7.10 -12.53
C ASP A 95 20.79 5.73 -12.74
N GLU A 96 21.26 4.72 -12.02
CA GLU A 96 20.75 3.35 -12.09
C GLU A 96 19.93 3.04 -10.83
N VAL A 97 18.74 2.48 -11.02
CA VAL A 97 17.92 1.96 -9.92
C VAL A 97 18.09 0.45 -9.87
N GLY A 98 18.51 -0.08 -8.72
CA GLY A 98 18.62 -1.53 -8.55
C GLY A 98 17.27 -2.22 -8.75
N LEU A 99 17.29 -3.42 -9.34
CA LEU A 99 16.11 -4.20 -9.71
C LEU A 99 15.05 -4.33 -8.60
N PHE A 100 15.47 -4.57 -7.35
CA PHE A 100 14.58 -4.75 -6.19
C PHE A 100 14.41 -3.49 -5.33
N SER A 101 14.84 -2.32 -5.82
CA SER A 101 14.79 -1.09 -5.03
C SER A 101 13.35 -0.64 -4.78
N GLY A 102 12.98 -0.52 -3.50
CA GLY A 102 11.65 -0.09 -3.08
C GLY A 102 10.66 -1.22 -2.79
N ILE A 103 11.01 -2.47 -3.08
CA ILE A 103 10.20 -3.67 -2.80
C ILE A 103 10.87 -4.65 -1.82
N LEU A 104 12.14 -4.43 -1.45
CA LEU A 104 12.91 -5.31 -0.56
C LEU A 104 12.92 -4.77 0.89
N PHE A 105 12.53 -5.59 1.85
CA PHE A 105 12.38 -5.24 3.26
C PHE A 105 13.12 -6.23 4.17
N CYS A 106 13.61 -5.74 5.30
CA CYS A 106 14.20 -6.56 6.35
C CYS A 106 13.11 -7.21 7.22
N ALA A 107 13.21 -8.51 7.50
CA ALA A 107 12.27 -9.21 8.36
C ALA A 107 12.25 -8.66 9.80
N ASP A 108 13.44 -8.46 10.39
CA ASP A 108 13.57 -8.12 11.81
C ASP A 108 13.13 -6.68 12.16
N CYS A 109 13.45 -5.70 11.30
CA CYS A 109 13.20 -4.29 11.60
C CYS A 109 12.22 -3.61 10.64
N GLY A 110 11.69 -4.33 9.66
CA GLY A 110 10.78 -3.79 8.64
C GLY A 110 11.38 -2.73 7.71
N SER A 111 12.65 -2.37 7.88
CA SER A 111 13.26 -1.29 7.10
C SER A 111 13.53 -1.70 5.65
N VAL A 112 13.41 -0.73 4.74
CA VAL A 112 13.75 -0.93 3.32
C VAL A 112 15.24 -1.24 3.18
N MET A 113 15.57 -2.25 2.39
CA MET A 113 16.95 -2.61 2.09
C MET A 113 17.51 -1.74 0.95
N TYR A 114 18.77 -1.30 1.09
CA TYR A 114 19.46 -0.49 0.10
C TYR A 114 20.45 -1.31 -0.71
N GLN A 115 20.49 -1.05 -2.02
CA GLN A 115 21.56 -1.60 -2.85
C GLN A 115 22.91 -0.98 -2.44
N GLN A 116 23.91 -1.84 -2.30
CA GLN A 116 25.30 -1.50 -2.10
C GLN A 116 26.13 -2.24 -3.14
N ARG A 117 26.95 -1.47 -3.86
CA ARG A 117 27.86 -1.97 -4.87
C ARG A 117 29.24 -2.09 -4.25
N TYR A 118 29.78 -3.30 -4.25
CA TYR A 118 31.17 -3.54 -3.88
C TYR A 118 31.95 -3.79 -5.16
N GLN A 119 32.89 -2.89 -5.45
CA GLN A 119 33.83 -3.05 -6.56
C GLN A 119 35.24 -3.08 -6.00
N THR A 120 35.94 -4.17 -6.30
CA THR A 120 37.37 -4.36 -6.08
C THR A 120 37.98 -4.76 -7.43
N ASP A 121 39.29 -4.57 -7.63
CA ASP A 121 39.98 -4.92 -8.88
C ASP A 121 39.69 -6.34 -9.39
N LYS A 122 39.41 -7.28 -8.48
CA LYS A 122 39.14 -8.68 -8.80
C LYS A 122 37.66 -9.06 -8.81
N ARG A 123 36.74 -8.21 -8.31
CA ARG A 123 35.34 -8.60 -8.10
C ARG A 123 34.40 -7.39 -8.11
N LYS A 124 33.36 -7.49 -8.93
CA LYS A 124 32.16 -6.64 -8.85
C LYS A 124 31.05 -7.46 -8.21
N GLN A 125 30.58 -7.05 -7.03
CA GLN A 125 29.53 -7.74 -6.31
C GLN A 125 28.51 -6.74 -5.77
N ASP A 126 27.29 -6.85 -6.29
CA ASP A 126 26.16 -6.07 -5.81
C ASP A 126 25.42 -6.86 -4.74
N CYS A 127 24.98 -6.15 -3.70
CA CYS A 127 24.18 -6.72 -2.62
C CYS A 127 23.14 -5.71 -2.14
N TYR A 128 22.17 -6.21 -1.38
CA TYR A 128 21.25 -5.39 -0.62
C TYR A 128 21.55 -5.54 0.86
N ILE A 129 21.53 -4.42 1.59
CA ILE A 129 21.78 -4.36 3.03
C ILE A 129 20.61 -3.66 3.73
N CYS A 130 20.27 -4.12 4.94
CA CYS A 130 19.26 -3.48 5.77
C CYS A 130 19.53 -1.98 5.96
N GLY A 131 18.48 -1.17 5.75
CA GLY A 131 18.59 0.29 5.82
C GLY A 131 18.81 0.82 7.22
N SER A 132 18.13 0.25 8.22
CA SER A 132 18.33 0.62 9.63
C SER A 132 19.75 0.31 10.10
N TYR A 133 20.30 -0.85 9.74
CA TYR A 133 21.68 -1.21 10.05
C TYR A 133 22.68 -0.25 9.38
N LYS A 134 22.50 0.04 8.08
CA LYS A 134 23.37 0.95 7.33
C LYS A 134 23.38 2.38 7.90
N LYS A 135 22.22 2.88 8.29
CA LYS A 135 22.04 4.24 8.83
C LYS A 135 22.23 4.32 10.35
N ARG A 136 22.40 3.17 11.03
CA ARG A 136 22.44 3.05 12.49
C ARG A 136 21.23 3.71 13.17
N THR A 137 20.04 3.50 12.60
CA THR A 137 18.79 4.14 13.07
C THR A 137 18.02 3.27 14.06
N ALA A 138 18.21 1.95 14.00
CA ALA A 138 17.61 0.99 14.92
C ALA A 138 18.56 -0.19 15.14
N ASP A 139 18.38 -0.90 16.25
CA ASP A 139 19.12 -2.11 16.56
C ASP A 139 18.65 -3.26 15.66
N CYS A 140 19.41 -3.50 14.61
CA CYS A 140 19.19 -4.60 13.67
C CYS A 140 20.55 -5.22 13.33
N THR A 141 20.60 -6.52 13.07
CA THR A 141 21.83 -7.17 12.62
C THR A 141 22.13 -6.84 11.15
N ALA A 142 23.34 -7.20 10.70
CA ALA A 142 23.80 -6.96 9.34
C ALA A 142 23.10 -7.87 8.31
N HIS A 143 21.79 -7.71 8.14
CA HIS A 143 21.03 -8.40 7.09
C HIS A 143 21.54 -7.96 5.74
N PHE A 144 22.13 -8.90 5.01
CA PHE A 144 22.58 -8.69 3.66
C PHE A 144 22.18 -9.87 2.78
N ILE A 145 21.91 -9.60 1.52
CA ILE A 145 21.66 -10.62 0.49
C ILE A 145 22.33 -10.19 -0.80
N ARG A 146 22.92 -11.13 -1.53
CA ARG A 146 23.58 -10.82 -2.80
C ARG A 146 22.53 -10.66 -3.90
N THR A 147 22.75 -9.68 -4.78
CA THR A 147 21.79 -9.36 -5.85
C THR A 147 21.65 -10.53 -6.83
N ASP A 148 22.74 -11.21 -7.19
CA ASP A 148 22.72 -12.35 -8.10
C ASP A 148 21.92 -13.55 -7.56
N LEU A 149 22.12 -13.88 -6.28
CA LEU A 149 21.36 -14.95 -5.61
C LEU A 149 19.88 -14.58 -5.46
N LEU A 150 19.59 -13.33 -5.11
CA LEU A 150 18.21 -12.85 -5.00
C LEU A 150 17.51 -12.89 -6.36
N THR A 151 18.15 -12.41 -7.42
CA THR A 151 17.61 -12.47 -8.79
C THR A 151 17.32 -13.90 -9.21
N ALA A 152 18.26 -14.83 -9.02
CA ALA A 152 18.06 -16.24 -9.37
C ALA A 152 16.94 -16.89 -8.55
N GLY A 153 16.88 -16.61 -7.24
CA GLY A 153 15.85 -17.16 -6.35
C GLY A 153 14.44 -16.66 -6.71
N VAL A 154 14.29 -15.36 -6.93
CA VAL A 154 13.01 -14.74 -7.31
C VAL A 154 12.56 -15.20 -8.68
N LEU A 155 13.46 -15.28 -9.67
CA LEU A 155 13.15 -15.79 -11.01
C LEU A 155 12.68 -17.25 -10.97
N SER A 156 13.38 -18.09 -10.20
CA SER A 156 13.02 -19.49 -10.04
C SER A 156 11.65 -19.66 -9.37
N ASN A 157 11.38 -18.88 -8.32
CA ASN A 157 10.08 -18.93 -7.64
C ASN A 157 8.94 -18.44 -8.55
N LEU A 158 9.14 -17.31 -9.25
CA LEU A 158 8.18 -16.80 -10.24
C LEU A 158 7.85 -17.85 -11.31
N ARG A 159 8.87 -18.48 -11.91
CA ARG A 159 8.66 -19.54 -12.91
C ARG A 159 7.88 -20.73 -12.35
N LYS A 160 8.13 -21.13 -11.10
CA LYS A 160 7.38 -22.20 -10.44
C LYS A 160 5.92 -21.81 -10.24
N VAL A 161 5.66 -20.61 -9.70
CA VAL A 161 4.30 -20.12 -9.46
C VAL A 161 3.54 -19.94 -10.77
N THR A 162 4.12 -19.30 -11.78
CA THR A 162 3.45 -19.09 -13.07
C THR A 162 3.21 -20.40 -13.81
N SER A 163 4.16 -21.33 -13.81
CA SER A 163 3.98 -22.63 -14.47
C SER A 163 2.94 -23.50 -13.76
N TYR A 164 2.87 -23.47 -12.43
CA TYR A 164 1.83 -24.17 -11.67
C TYR A 164 0.45 -23.54 -11.92
N ALA A 165 0.35 -22.21 -11.85
CA ALA A 165 -0.89 -21.48 -12.12
C ALA A 165 -1.41 -21.72 -13.55
N ALA A 166 -0.52 -21.76 -14.55
CA ALA A 166 -0.87 -22.04 -15.93
C ALA A 166 -1.33 -23.51 -16.16
N LYS A 167 -0.73 -24.48 -15.47
CA LYS A 167 -1.08 -25.90 -15.61
C LYS A 167 -2.33 -26.30 -14.81
N HIS A 168 -2.57 -25.64 -13.69
CA HIS A 168 -3.59 -26.04 -12.71
C HIS A 168 -4.43 -24.84 -12.26
N GLU A 169 -4.95 -24.06 -13.20
CA GLU A 169 -5.70 -22.83 -12.93
C GLU A 169 -6.81 -23.00 -11.88
N ALA A 170 -7.71 -23.96 -12.07
CA ALA A 170 -8.82 -24.18 -11.13
C ALA A 170 -8.33 -24.58 -9.72
N ARG A 171 -7.28 -25.41 -9.63
CA ARG A 171 -6.70 -25.84 -8.35
C ARG A 171 -5.93 -24.71 -7.69
N PHE A 172 -5.26 -23.87 -8.48
CA PHE A 172 -4.52 -22.72 -7.99
C PHE A 172 -5.47 -21.63 -7.48
N MET A 173 -6.56 -21.33 -8.20
CA MET A 173 -7.60 -20.43 -7.69
C MET A 173 -8.21 -20.95 -6.38
N LYS A 174 -8.51 -22.24 -6.30
CA LYS A 174 -9.01 -22.85 -5.06
C LYS A 174 -7.99 -22.72 -3.92
N LEU A 175 -6.71 -22.99 -4.18
CA LEU A 175 -5.63 -22.84 -3.21
C LEU A 175 -5.49 -21.39 -2.70
N LEU A 176 -5.61 -20.40 -3.60
CA LEU A 176 -5.54 -18.98 -3.24
C LEU A 176 -6.74 -18.54 -2.39
N ILE A 177 -7.93 -19.06 -2.69
CA ILE A 177 -9.13 -18.81 -1.89
C ILE A 177 -8.97 -19.47 -0.53
N GLU A 178 -8.55 -20.74 -0.48
CA GLU A 178 -8.34 -21.49 0.77
C GLU A 178 -7.24 -20.88 1.64
N GLN A 179 -6.11 -20.45 1.09
CA GLN A 179 -5.05 -19.76 1.84
C GLN A 179 -5.52 -18.45 2.48
N ASN A 180 -6.38 -17.70 1.77
CA ASN A 180 -7.00 -16.51 2.32
C ASN A 180 -8.13 -16.84 3.33
N GLU A 181 -8.78 -18.00 3.21
CA GLU A 181 -9.87 -18.41 4.11
C GLU A 181 -9.39 -19.12 5.39
N ASP A 182 -8.33 -19.93 5.35
CA ASP A 182 -8.00 -20.90 6.41
C ASP A 182 -7.46 -20.25 7.70
N GLY A 183 -6.79 -19.10 7.61
CA GLY A 183 -6.36 -18.32 8.78
C GLY A 183 -7.46 -17.37 9.30
N ASP A 184 -8.36 -16.96 8.41
CA ASP A 184 -9.22 -15.81 8.62
C ASP A 184 -10.69 -16.16 8.84
N ARG A 185 -11.18 -17.36 8.51
CA ARG A 185 -12.61 -17.68 8.67
C ARG A 185 -13.13 -17.49 10.09
N ARG A 186 -12.39 -17.97 11.10
CA ARG A 186 -12.74 -17.77 12.52
C ARG A 186 -12.56 -16.32 12.97
N ARG A 187 -11.50 -15.65 12.51
CA ARG A 187 -11.22 -14.24 12.86
C ARG A 187 -12.25 -13.31 12.22
N ASN A 188 -12.57 -13.50 10.95
CA ASN A 188 -13.58 -12.78 10.19
C ASN A 188 -14.98 -13.07 10.72
N ALA A 189 -15.29 -14.30 11.13
CA ALA A 189 -16.56 -14.59 11.79
C ALA A 189 -16.67 -13.84 13.13
N ALA A 190 -15.60 -13.77 13.92
CA ALA A 190 -15.57 -12.98 15.15
C ALA A 190 -15.71 -11.47 14.87
N LYS A 191 -14.94 -10.93 13.92
CA LYS A 191 -15.03 -9.53 13.47
C LYS A 191 -16.41 -9.17 12.94
N LYS A 192 -17.06 -10.08 12.20
CA LYS A 192 -18.42 -9.89 11.71
C LYS A 192 -19.43 -9.82 12.84
N LYS A 193 -19.34 -10.71 13.83
CA LYS A 193 -20.18 -10.63 15.04
C LYS A 193 -19.93 -9.34 15.84
N GLU A 194 -18.68 -8.92 15.93
CA GLU A 194 -18.31 -7.66 16.60
C GLU A 194 -18.86 -6.44 15.85
N LEU A 195 -18.81 -6.45 14.52
CA LEU A 195 -19.41 -5.42 13.69
C LEU A 195 -20.93 -5.37 13.88
N GLU A 196 -21.61 -6.52 13.85
CA GLU A 196 -23.06 -6.60 14.10
C GLU A 196 -23.42 -6.09 15.50
N ALA A 197 -22.62 -6.41 16.52
CA ALA A 197 -22.82 -5.91 17.88
C ALA A 197 -22.62 -4.38 17.99
N ALA A 198 -21.57 -3.85 17.35
CA ALA A 198 -21.31 -2.42 17.32
C ALA A 198 -22.42 -1.65 16.58
N GLU A 199 -22.88 -2.16 15.43
CA GLU A 199 -23.99 -1.58 14.67
C GLU A 199 -25.30 -1.58 15.46
N LYS A 200 -25.58 -2.68 16.17
CA LYS A 200 -26.75 -2.77 17.05
C LYS A 200 -26.66 -1.73 18.17
N ARG A 201 -25.50 -1.59 18.81
CA ARG A 201 -25.29 -0.61 19.88
C ARG A 201 -25.43 0.83 19.38
N ILE A 202 -24.91 1.14 18.18
CA ILE A 202 -25.09 2.47 17.54
C ILE A 202 -26.57 2.76 17.31
N ALA A 203 -27.36 1.77 16.87
CA ALA A 203 -28.80 1.93 16.68
C ALA A 203 -29.55 2.15 18.00
N GLU A 204 -29.19 1.39 19.05
CA GLU A 204 -29.72 1.57 20.41
C GLU A 204 -29.43 2.97 20.96
N LEU A 205 -28.17 3.43 20.87
CA LEU A 205 -27.77 4.78 21.28
C LEU A 205 -28.55 5.86 20.51
N SER A 206 -28.78 5.65 19.21
CA SER A 206 -29.58 6.58 18.40
C SER A 206 -31.03 6.66 18.86
N ALA A 207 -31.62 5.54 19.31
CA ALA A 207 -32.97 5.52 19.87
C ALA A 207 -33.04 6.16 21.26
N ILE A 208 -32.03 5.93 22.11
CA ILE A 208 -31.90 6.57 23.43
C ILE A 208 -31.80 8.09 23.25
N PHE A 209 -30.97 8.56 22.32
CA PHE A 209 -30.77 9.98 22.06
C PHE A 209 -32.07 10.67 21.61
N LYS A 210 -32.87 10.03 20.75
CA LYS A 210 -34.20 10.55 20.36
C LYS A 210 -35.14 10.72 21.55
N ARG A 211 -35.20 9.73 22.45
CA ARG A 211 -36.02 9.82 23.67
C ARG A 211 -35.51 10.90 24.64
N LEU A 212 -34.19 10.99 24.81
CA LEU A 212 -33.57 12.00 25.66
C LEU A 212 -33.92 13.42 25.17
N TYR A 213 -33.94 13.62 23.85
CA TYR A 213 -34.38 14.87 23.24
C TYR A 213 -35.87 15.16 23.48
N GLU A 214 -36.75 14.17 23.31
CA GLU A 214 -38.18 14.29 23.63
C GLU A 214 -38.43 14.65 25.11
N ASP A 215 -37.66 14.06 26.04
CA ASP A 215 -37.77 14.33 27.47
C ASP A 215 -37.21 15.71 27.86
N SER A 216 -36.20 16.23 27.14
CA SER A 216 -35.74 17.63 27.25
C SER A 216 -36.82 18.61 26.78
N VAL A 217 -37.40 18.40 25.59
CA VAL A 217 -38.44 19.29 25.04
C VAL A 217 -39.70 19.32 25.89
N THR A 218 -40.03 18.20 26.54
CA THR A 218 -41.18 18.12 27.47
C THR A 218 -40.87 18.62 28.88
N GLY A 219 -39.63 19.08 29.14
CA GLY A 219 -39.21 19.65 30.42
C GLY A 219 -39.03 18.64 31.56
N ARG A 220 -38.98 17.34 31.25
CA ARG A 220 -38.72 16.29 32.25
C ARG A 220 -37.27 16.25 32.71
N ILE A 221 -36.37 16.83 31.92
CA ILE A 221 -34.93 16.91 32.17
C ILE A 221 -34.49 18.36 31.93
N SER A 222 -33.59 18.89 32.77
CA SER A 222 -33.00 20.21 32.56
C SER A 222 -32.00 20.18 31.40
N ASP A 223 -31.82 21.33 30.74
CA ASP A 223 -30.88 21.46 29.62
C ASP A 223 -29.44 21.09 30.02
N GLU A 224 -29.01 21.45 31.24
CA GLU A 224 -27.69 21.08 31.78
C GLU A 224 -27.52 19.55 31.86
N ARG A 225 -28.54 18.83 32.36
CA ARG A 225 -28.50 17.37 32.42
C ARG A 225 -28.58 16.71 31.04
N PHE A 226 -29.32 17.32 30.11
CA PHE A 226 -29.33 16.86 28.72
C PHE A 226 -27.94 16.98 28.11
N THR A 227 -27.24 18.11 28.31
CA THR A 227 -25.88 18.32 27.79
C THR A 227 -24.86 17.31 28.34
N GLU A 228 -24.93 16.97 29.63
CA GLU A 228 -24.03 15.96 30.22
C GLU A 228 -24.30 14.55 29.65
N LEU A 229 -25.57 14.10 29.66
CA LEU A 229 -25.95 12.77 29.17
C LEU A 229 -25.74 12.61 27.66
N SER A 230 -26.04 13.64 26.88
CA SER A 230 -25.86 13.61 25.42
C SER A 230 -24.39 13.53 25.04
N ALA A 231 -23.49 14.21 25.77
CA ALA A 231 -22.05 14.16 25.51
C ALA A 231 -21.48 12.73 25.65
N ASP A 232 -21.88 12.00 26.70
CA ASP A 232 -21.42 10.62 26.93
C ASP A 232 -21.89 9.67 25.81
N TYR A 233 -23.16 9.78 25.41
CA TYR A 233 -23.72 8.95 24.34
C TYR A 233 -23.13 9.29 22.97
N GLU A 234 -22.85 10.57 22.69
CA GLU A 234 -22.19 10.99 21.45
C GLU A 234 -20.74 10.49 21.38
N ALA A 235 -20.01 10.53 22.49
CA ALA A 235 -18.66 10.00 22.59
C ALA A 235 -18.63 8.49 22.32
N GLU A 236 -19.52 7.72 22.98
CA GLU A 236 -19.64 6.27 22.76
C GLU A 236 -20.03 5.96 21.30
N GLN A 237 -20.99 6.72 20.73
CA GLN A 237 -21.42 6.51 19.36
C GLN A 237 -20.29 6.81 18.35
N LYS A 238 -19.48 7.83 18.60
CA LYS A 238 -18.32 8.16 17.76
C LYS A 238 -17.29 7.04 17.78
N GLU A 239 -16.91 6.55 18.96
CA GLU A 239 -15.95 5.46 19.09
C GLU A 239 -16.44 4.18 18.39
N LEU A 240 -17.72 3.82 18.57
CA LEU A 240 -18.32 2.66 17.92
C LEU A 240 -18.38 2.82 16.40
N LYS A 241 -18.67 4.02 15.88
CA LYS A 241 -18.65 4.31 14.43
C LYS A 241 -17.25 4.15 13.85
N GLU A 242 -16.22 4.68 14.51
CA GLU A 242 -14.82 4.53 14.09
C GLU A 242 -14.39 3.04 14.12
N ARG A 243 -14.79 2.30 15.15
CA ARG A 243 -14.53 0.85 15.26
C ARG A 243 -15.26 0.05 14.18
N ALA A 244 -16.52 0.36 13.92
CA ALA A 244 -17.31 -0.30 12.86
C ALA A 244 -16.74 0.00 11.47
N ALA A 245 -16.29 1.23 11.21
CA ALA A 245 -15.63 1.58 9.95
C ALA A 245 -14.36 0.77 9.72
N ARG A 246 -13.50 0.66 10.75
CA ARG A 246 -12.28 -0.18 10.70
C ARG A 246 -12.61 -1.66 10.47
N LEU A 247 -13.57 -2.21 11.19
CA LEU A 247 -13.99 -3.61 11.03
C LEU A 247 -14.56 -3.89 9.62
N ARG A 248 -15.33 -2.96 9.05
CA ARG A 248 -15.83 -3.05 7.68
C ARG A 248 -14.70 -3.05 6.65
N GLU A 249 -13.71 -2.17 6.82
CA GLU A 249 -12.55 -2.11 5.92
C GLU A 249 -11.71 -3.39 5.97
N GLU A 250 -11.56 -4.00 7.15
CA GLU A 250 -10.87 -5.28 7.29
C GLU A 250 -11.65 -6.44 6.65
N LEU A 251 -12.98 -6.45 6.79
CA LEU A 251 -13.84 -7.46 6.17
C LEU A 251 -13.95 -7.31 4.65
N SER A 252 -13.93 -6.08 4.12
CA SER A 252 -13.96 -5.84 2.67
C SER A 252 -12.68 -6.35 2.00
N LYS A 253 -11.51 -6.10 2.62
CA LYS A 253 -10.22 -6.64 2.16
C LYS A 253 -10.22 -8.17 2.08
N ALA A 254 -10.92 -8.84 3.00
CA ALA A 254 -11.05 -10.30 2.97
C ALA A 254 -11.99 -10.80 1.85
N GLN A 255 -13.05 -10.06 1.52
CA GLN A 255 -13.98 -10.41 0.44
C GLN A 255 -13.36 -10.19 -0.96
N GLU A 256 -12.46 -9.22 -1.08
CA GLU A 256 -11.71 -8.93 -2.31
C GLU A 256 -10.77 -10.08 -2.72
N ALA A 257 -10.53 -11.09 -1.87
CA ALA A 257 -9.62 -12.20 -2.14
C ALA A 257 -9.94 -12.96 -3.45
N THR A 258 -11.23 -13.14 -3.78
CA THR A 258 -11.66 -13.82 -5.01
C THR A 258 -11.35 -12.98 -6.25
N ALA A 259 -11.71 -11.70 -6.24
CA ALA A 259 -11.39 -10.75 -7.30
C ALA A 259 -9.86 -10.57 -7.46
N ASN A 260 -9.13 -10.59 -6.35
CA ASN A 260 -7.68 -10.50 -6.32
C ASN A 260 -7.01 -11.74 -6.94
N ALA A 261 -7.54 -12.94 -6.68
CA ALA A 261 -7.07 -14.16 -7.32
C ALA A 261 -7.27 -14.11 -8.85
N GLU A 262 -8.43 -13.64 -9.32
CA GLU A 262 -8.67 -13.46 -10.76
C GLU A 262 -7.73 -12.42 -11.39
N LYS A 263 -7.49 -11.29 -10.70
CA LYS A 263 -6.53 -10.27 -11.13
C LYS A 263 -5.12 -10.85 -11.27
N PHE A 264 -4.67 -11.65 -10.30
CA PHE A 264 -3.38 -12.32 -10.38
C PHE A 264 -3.32 -13.30 -11.57
N MET A 265 -4.37 -14.09 -11.80
CA MET A 265 -4.43 -14.99 -12.95
C MET A 265 -4.37 -14.26 -14.28
N ASN A 266 -4.99 -13.08 -14.38
CA ASN A 266 -4.87 -12.23 -15.58
C ASN A 266 -3.43 -11.76 -15.82
N VAL A 267 -2.66 -11.46 -14.76
CA VAL A 267 -1.23 -11.12 -14.87
C VAL A 267 -0.41 -12.34 -15.31
N VAL A 268 -0.68 -13.53 -14.75
CA VAL A 268 -0.03 -14.79 -15.16
C VAL A 268 -0.30 -15.11 -16.63
N ARG A 269 -1.54 -14.94 -17.10
CA ARG A 269 -1.93 -15.20 -18.50
C ARG A 269 -1.19 -14.29 -19.49
N ARG A 270 -0.90 -13.04 -19.11
CA ARG A 270 -0.13 -12.07 -19.93
C ARG A 270 1.36 -12.43 -20.02
N HIS A 271 1.91 -13.07 -19.00
CA HIS A 271 3.33 -13.38 -18.88
C HIS A 271 3.57 -14.88 -18.71
N THR A 272 3.28 -15.64 -19.77
CA THR A 272 3.39 -17.12 -19.77
C THR A 272 4.83 -17.61 -19.75
N THR A 273 5.77 -16.85 -20.31
CA THR A 273 7.21 -17.17 -20.34
C THR A 273 8.03 -16.03 -19.77
N ILE A 274 8.75 -16.30 -18.68
CA ILE A 274 9.62 -15.32 -18.01
C ILE A 274 11.08 -15.75 -18.20
N GLU A 275 11.77 -15.15 -19.16
CA GLU A 275 13.20 -15.40 -19.40
C GLU A 275 14.07 -14.57 -18.46
N GLU A 276 13.77 -13.27 -18.34
CA GLU A 276 14.52 -12.33 -17.51
C GLU A 276 13.61 -11.52 -16.59
N LEU A 277 14.15 -11.13 -15.43
CA LEU A 277 13.48 -10.24 -14.49
C LEU A 277 13.64 -8.79 -14.94
N THR A 278 12.57 -8.21 -15.49
CA THR A 278 12.51 -6.78 -15.75
C THR A 278 11.90 -6.02 -14.56
N PRO A 279 12.27 -4.74 -14.35
CA PRO A 279 11.66 -3.93 -13.29
C PRO A 279 10.14 -3.79 -13.42
N THR A 280 9.61 -3.80 -14.65
CA THR A 280 8.17 -3.75 -14.92
C THR A 280 7.48 -5.03 -14.47
N LEU A 281 8.00 -6.19 -14.88
CA LEU A 281 7.48 -7.49 -14.49
C LEU A 281 7.48 -7.67 -12.97
N LEU A 282 8.57 -7.29 -12.30
CA LEU A 282 8.64 -7.36 -10.84
C LEU A 282 7.59 -6.49 -10.17
N ARG A 283 7.37 -5.27 -10.66
CA ARG A 283 6.35 -4.38 -10.10
C ARG A 283 4.95 -4.92 -10.32
N GLU A 284 4.71 -5.60 -11.43
CA GLU A 284 3.41 -6.22 -11.73
C GLU A 284 3.10 -7.43 -10.86
N PHE A 285 4.08 -8.29 -10.63
CA PHE A 285 3.90 -9.55 -9.90
C PHE A 285 4.14 -9.45 -8.41
N VAL A 286 5.08 -8.62 -7.95
CA VAL A 286 5.62 -8.63 -6.59
C VAL A 286 5.30 -7.34 -5.87
N GLU A 287 4.58 -7.44 -4.76
CA GLU A 287 4.28 -6.31 -3.87
C GLU A 287 5.48 -6.01 -2.96
N LYS A 288 6.00 -7.04 -2.29
CA LYS A 288 7.15 -6.93 -1.38
C LYS A 288 7.92 -8.24 -1.28
N ILE A 289 9.20 -8.13 -0.98
CA ILE A 289 10.08 -9.26 -0.67
C ILE A 289 10.69 -9.00 0.69
N VAL A 290 10.52 -9.96 1.60
CA VAL A 290 11.05 -9.89 2.97
C VAL A 290 12.26 -10.80 3.07
N VAL A 291 13.38 -10.27 3.56
CA VAL A 291 14.64 -10.99 3.69
C VAL A 291 14.96 -11.23 5.15
N HIS A 292 15.15 -12.50 5.50
CA HIS A 292 15.51 -12.95 6.85
C HIS A 292 17.04 -12.99 7.06
N GLU A 293 17.45 -13.11 8.32
CA GLU A 293 18.85 -13.27 8.68
C GLU A 293 19.45 -14.55 8.06
N SER A 294 20.70 -14.48 7.60
CA SER A 294 21.39 -15.66 7.06
C SER A 294 21.85 -16.58 8.19
N VAL A 295 21.49 -17.86 8.13
CA VAL A 295 21.92 -18.89 9.07
C VAL A 295 23.11 -19.66 8.49
N ALA A 296 24.19 -19.78 9.25
CA ALA A 296 25.34 -20.59 8.86
C ALA A 296 25.05 -22.07 9.12
N LEU A 297 25.06 -22.90 8.07
CA LEU A 297 24.83 -24.34 8.21
C LEU A 297 26.05 -25.05 8.80
N ASP A 298 27.25 -24.49 8.60
CA ASP A 298 28.51 -25.08 9.04
C ASP A 298 28.87 -24.73 10.51
N GLY A 299 27.98 -24.06 11.26
CA GLY A 299 28.24 -23.54 12.62
C GLY A 299 29.31 -22.43 12.69
N LYS A 300 30.05 -22.18 11.60
CA LYS A 300 31.07 -21.13 11.49
C LYS A 300 30.43 -19.82 11.04
N ARG A 301 30.55 -18.75 11.84
CA ARG A 301 30.09 -17.38 11.47
C ARG A 301 30.64 -16.87 10.12
N ARG A 302 31.77 -17.39 9.64
CA ARG A 302 32.38 -17.07 8.32
C ARG A 302 32.42 -18.28 7.36
N GLY A 303 31.56 -19.28 7.56
CA GLY A 303 31.43 -20.44 6.67
C GLY A 303 30.92 -20.03 5.28
N LYS A 304 31.28 -20.84 4.26
CA LYS A 304 30.84 -20.63 2.88
C LYS A 304 29.40 -21.12 2.66
N LEU A 305 28.92 -22.07 3.47
CA LEU A 305 27.58 -22.60 3.38
C LEU A 305 26.63 -21.85 4.32
N ARG A 306 25.74 -21.05 3.74
CA ARG A 306 24.70 -20.31 4.45
C ARG A 306 23.35 -20.58 3.81
N ARG A 307 22.33 -20.72 4.65
CA ARG A 307 20.93 -20.72 4.24
C ARG A 307 20.36 -19.34 4.59
N GLN A 308 19.62 -18.75 3.66
CA GLN A 308 18.92 -17.51 3.89
C GLN A 308 17.51 -17.66 3.35
N GLU A 309 16.53 -17.32 4.17
CA GLU A 309 15.13 -17.37 3.80
C GLU A 309 14.69 -16.03 3.21
N ILE A 310 13.90 -16.12 2.14
CA ILE A 310 13.24 -14.98 1.52
C ILE A 310 11.76 -15.30 1.38
N GLU A 311 10.91 -14.35 1.75
CA GLU A 311 9.47 -14.43 1.52
C GLU A 311 9.10 -13.49 0.39
N ILE A 312 8.39 -14.00 -0.60
CA ILE A 312 7.92 -13.23 -1.75
C ILE A 312 6.41 -13.06 -1.59
N TYR A 313 5.98 -11.81 -1.48
CA TYR A 313 4.56 -11.44 -1.45
C TYR A 313 4.19 -10.97 -2.85
N TYR A 314 3.34 -11.75 -3.50
CA TYR A 314 2.79 -11.46 -4.81
C TYR A 314 1.69 -10.42 -4.71
N SER A 315 1.63 -9.52 -5.69
CA SER A 315 0.54 -8.56 -5.82
C SER A 315 -0.81 -9.31 -5.84
N PHE A 316 -1.81 -8.75 -5.17
CA PHE A 316 -3.17 -9.29 -5.02
C PHE A 316 -3.31 -10.52 -4.11
N VAL A 317 -2.36 -11.46 -4.12
CA VAL A 317 -2.52 -12.78 -3.46
C VAL A 317 -1.61 -13.01 -2.26
N GLY A 318 -0.66 -12.11 -1.97
CA GLY A 318 0.21 -12.22 -0.81
C GLY A 318 1.23 -13.37 -0.93
N LYS A 319 1.51 -14.06 0.19
CA LYS A 319 2.48 -15.15 0.21
C LYS A 319 1.85 -16.41 -0.36
N VAL A 320 2.38 -16.90 -1.48
CA VAL A 320 1.91 -18.13 -2.13
C VAL A 320 2.80 -19.29 -1.72
N GLU A 321 2.22 -20.31 -1.10
CA GLU A 321 2.90 -21.57 -0.79
C GLU A 321 2.32 -22.65 -1.71
N LEU A 322 3.14 -23.10 -2.66
CA LEU A 322 2.75 -24.21 -3.54
C LEU A 322 2.82 -25.51 -2.73
N PRO A 323 1.86 -26.43 -2.87
CA PRO A 323 1.96 -27.75 -2.27
C PRO A 323 3.20 -28.47 -2.81
N ASP A 324 3.95 -29.11 -1.92
CA ASP A 324 5.08 -29.94 -2.30
C ASP A 324 4.59 -31.01 -3.30
N THR A 325 5.18 -31.00 -4.50
CA THR A 325 4.91 -31.96 -5.57
C THR A 325 5.44 -33.34 -5.26
#